data_AF-A0A8T5H2V0-F1
#
_entry.id   AF-A0A8T5H2V0-F1
#
_cell.length_a   1.000
_cell.length_b   1.000
_cell.length_c   1.000
_cell.angle_alpha   90.00
_cell.angle_beta   90.00
_cell.angle_gamma   90.00
#
_symmetry.space_group_name_H-M   'P 1'
#
loop_
_entity.id
_entity.type
_entity.pdbx_description
1 polymer ?
#
loop_
_entity_poly.entity_id
_entity_poly.type
_entity_poly.pdbx_seq_one_letter_code
_entity_poly.pdbx_strand_id
1 'polypeptide(L)'
;MTIFKWDLYEISTETSPVQGVMFRGRVRKFGLQQQRTILTENATDKENVVRFAVPHGEDVTEIKKFVSSIVADSQVTLIQAALKNPVLAQFRCNIESRYTI
;
A
#
# COMPACT_ATOMS: atom_id res chain seq x y z
N MET A 1 3.93 16.87 -19.81
CA MET A 1 4.40 16.05 -18.66
C MET A 1 3.34 15.02 -18.36
N THR A 2 3.73 13.75 -18.23
CA THR A 2 2.80 12.65 -17.93
C THR A 2 2.78 12.40 -16.44
N ILE A 3 1.60 12.44 -15.82
CA ILE A 3 1.43 12.11 -14.40
C ILE A 3 1.31 10.58 -14.29
N PHE A 4 2.17 9.97 -13.48
CA PHE A 4 2.09 8.54 -13.19
C PHE A 4 0.83 8.23 -12.38
N LYS A 5 0.20 7.11 -12.73
CA LYS A 5 -0.95 6.57 -12.03
C LYS A 5 -0.51 5.40 -11.16
N TRP A 6 -1.20 5.22 -10.06
CA TRP A 6 -0.87 4.25 -9.02
C TRP A 6 -2.12 3.49 -8.59
N ASP A 7 -1.95 2.21 -8.34
CA ASP A 7 -2.96 1.37 -7.69
C ASP A 7 -2.61 1.25 -6.21
N LEU A 8 -3.55 1.66 -5.36
CA LEU A 8 -3.41 1.71 -3.91
C LEU A 8 -4.06 0.49 -3.28
N TYR A 9 -3.29 -0.21 -2.46
CA TYR A 9 -3.73 -1.39 -1.72
C TYR A 9 -3.63 -1.17 -0.22
N GLU A 10 -4.58 -1.75 0.53
CA GLU A 10 -4.50 -1.91 1.98
C GLU A 10 -4.12 -3.36 2.31
N ILE A 11 -3.15 -3.49 3.21
CA ILE A 11 -2.84 -4.71 3.94
C ILE A 11 -3.45 -4.54 5.33
N SER A 12 -4.50 -5.28 5.63
CA SER A 12 -5.15 -5.30 6.94
C SER A 12 -4.96 -6.66 7.60
N THR A 13 -4.86 -6.69 8.91
CA THR A 13 -4.79 -7.92 9.71
C THR A 13 -5.87 -7.90 10.79
N GLU A 14 -6.33 -9.08 11.18
CA GLU A 14 -7.37 -9.20 12.22
C GLU A 14 -6.77 -8.97 13.61
N THR A 15 -5.62 -9.58 13.88
CA THR A 15 -5.01 -9.60 15.22
C THR A 15 -3.52 -9.32 15.20
N SER A 16 -2.82 -9.67 14.12
CA SER A 16 -1.37 -9.49 14.05
C SER A 16 -0.98 -8.01 13.92
N PRO A 17 -0.08 -7.47 14.76
CA PRO A 17 0.41 -6.11 14.59
C PRO A 17 1.26 -6.00 13.33
N VAL A 18 0.95 -5.04 12.46
CA VAL A 18 1.75 -4.70 11.27
C VAL A 18 2.36 -3.30 11.34
N GLN A 19 1.95 -2.50 12.32
CA GLN A 19 2.54 -1.21 12.62
C GLN A 19 3.53 -1.36 13.79
N GLY A 20 4.59 -0.54 13.81
CA GLY A 20 5.64 -0.64 14.84
C GLY A 20 6.61 -1.83 14.71
N VAL A 21 6.31 -2.83 13.88
CA VAL A 21 7.09 -4.08 13.76
C VAL A 21 7.93 -4.20 12.47
N MET A 22 8.32 -3.06 11.90
CA MET A 22 9.11 -2.98 10.64
C MET A 22 8.45 -3.63 9.41
N PHE A 23 7.17 -4.00 9.45
CA PHE A 23 6.48 -4.70 8.37
C PHE A 23 6.52 -3.94 7.03
N ARG A 24 6.21 -2.62 7.03
CA ARG A 24 6.34 -1.79 5.81
C ARG A 24 7.75 -1.84 5.20
N GLY A 25 8.78 -1.91 6.05
CA GLY A 25 10.18 -1.99 5.62
C GLY A 25 10.49 -3.31 4.92
N ARG A 26 9.87 -4.41 5.39
CA ARG A 26 9.97 -5.73 4.74
C ARG A 26 9.28 -5.74 3.38
N VAL A 27 8.09 -5.16 3.26
CA VAL A 27 7.37 -5.00 1.99
C VAL A 27 8.17 -4.16 0.99
N ARG A 28 8.73 -3.02 1.43
CA ARG A 28 9.62 -2.21 0.60
C ARG A 28 10.87 -2.97 0.16
N LYS A 29 11.51 -3.71 1.08
CA LYS A 29 12.71 -4.51 0.78
C LYS A 29 12.40 -5.60 -0.26
N PHE A 30 11.25 -6.25 -0.15
CA PHE A 30 10.79 -7.22 -1.14
C PHE A 30 10.64 -6.59 -2.53
N GLY A 31 9.99 -5.42 -2.64
CA GLY A 31 9.90 -4.69 -3.91
C GLY A 31 11.27 -4.42 -4.54
N LEU A 32 12.24 -3.95 -3.75
CA LEU A 32 13.61 -3.74 -4.22
C LEU A 32 14.29 -5.02 -4.71
N GLN A 33 14.11 -6.13 -4.00
CA GLN A 33 14.66 -7.44 -4.41
C GLN A 33 14.04 -7.96 -5.72
N GLN A 34 12.78 -7.61 -5.97
CA GLN A 34 12.06 -7.97 -7.20
C GLN A 34 12.23 -6.94 -8.33
N GLN A 35 13.05 -5.90 -8.13
CA GLN A 35 13.19 -4.77 -9.07
C GLN A 35 11.85 -4.06 -9.39
N ARG A 36 10.97 -3.98 -8.38
CA ARG A 36 9.63 -3.38 -8.48
C ARG A 36 9.58 -2.05 -7.75
N THR A 37 8.88 -1.09 -8.35
CA THR A 37 8.59 0.20 -7.71
C THR A 37 7.41 0.02 -6.77
N ILE A 38 7.67 0.13 -5.47
CA ILE A 38 6.62 0.06 -4.44
C ILE A 38 6.77 1.21 -3.47
N LEU A 39 5.66 1.89 -3.21
CA LEU A 39 5.53 2.87 -2.13
C LEU A 39 4.82 2.18 -0.97
N THR A 40 5.25 2.43 0.28
CA THR A 40 4.66 1.77 1.45
C THR A 40 4.58 2.75 2.63
N GLU A 41 3.43 2.83 3.29
CA GLU A 41 3.25 3.65 4.49
C GLU A 41 2.34 2.95 5.51
N ASN A 42 2.47 3.33 6.77
CA ASN A 42 1.49 2.92 7.78
C ASN A 42 0.25 3.79 7.60
N ALA A 43 -0.94 3.19 7.69
CA ALA A 43 -2.15 4.00 7.81
C ALA A 43 -2.10 4.80 9.12
N THR A 44 -2.47 6.08 9.08
CA THR A 44 -2.60 6.90 10.31
C THR A 44 -4.05 6.94 10.80
N ASP A 45 -4.97 6.44 10.00
CA ASP A 45 -6.42 6.46 10.22
C ASP A 45 -6.99 5.09 10.65
N LYS A 46 -6.20 4.02 10.56
CA LYS A 46 -6.59 2.66 10.96
C LYS A 46 -5.43 1.97 11.66
N GLU A 47 -5.73 1.28 12.75
CA GLU A 47 -4.79 0.36 13.39
C GLU A 47 -4.62 -0.90 12.53
N ASN A 48 -3.48 -1.58 12.68
CA ASN A 48 -3.20 -2.84 11.99
C ASN A 48 -3.36 -2.78 10.46
N VAL A 49 -3.14 -1.60 9.89
CA VAL A 49 -3.20 -1.37 8.44
C VAL A 49 -1.89 -0.76 7.93
N VAL A 50 -1.34 -1.38 6.91
CA VAL A 50 -0.25 -0.82 6.11
C VAL A 50 -0.76 -0.68 4.69
N ARG A 51 -0.47 0.45 4.04
CA ARG A 51 -0.82 0.69 2.64
C ARG A 51 0.42 0.57 1.78
N PHE A 52 0.22 0.06 0.58
CA PHE A 52 1.24 0.15 -0.45
C PHE A 52 0.62 0.58 -1.77
N ALA A 53 1.43 1.19 -2.62
CA ALA A 53 1.05 1.53 -3.97
C ALA A 53 2.09 1.03 -4.97
N VAL A 54 1.59 0.59 -6.12
CA VAL A 54 2.37 0.17 -7.29
C VAL A 54 1.93 0.97 -8.51
N PRO A 55 2.77 1.12 -9.54
CA PRO A 55 2.34 1.65 -10.84
C PRO A 55 1.06 0.98 -11.34
N HIS A 56 0.16 1.78 -11.90
CA HIS A 56 -1.13 1.29 -12.37
C HIS A 56 -0.99 0.15 -13.38
N GLY A 57 -1.70 -0.95 -13.14
CA GLY A 57 -1.68 -2.14 -13.99
C GLY A 57 -0.58 -3.15 -13.67
N GLU A 58 0.24 -2.94 -12.62
CA GLU A 58 1.21 -3.94 -12.17
C GLU A 58 0.53 -5.16 -11.54
N ASP A 59 1.04 -6.36 -11.83
CA ASP A 59 0.60 -7.59 -11.15
C ASP A 59 1.17 -7.66 -9.72
N VAL A 60 0.27 -7.65 -8.74
CA VAL A 60 0.59 -7.70 -7.31
C VAL A 60 0.56 -9.12 -6.72
N THR A 61 0.39 -10.17 -7.52
CA THR A 61 0.23 -11.56 -7.04
C THR A 61 1.37 -11.99 -6.13
N GLU A 62 2.63 -11.72 -6.50
CA GLU A 62 3.80 -12.08 -5.69
C GLU A 62 3.91 -11.26 -4.41
N ILE A 63 3.45 -10.00 -4.41
CA ILE A 63 3.38 -9.17 -3.20
C ILE A 63 2.35 -9.75 -2.23
N LYS A 64 1.18 -10.16 -2.73
CA LYS A 64 0.13 -10.80 -1.90
C LYS A 64 0.64 -12.08 -1.25
N LYS A 65 1.31 -12.95 -2.02
CA LYS A 65 1.93 -14.17 -1.49
C LYS A 65 2.96 -13.85 -0.41
N PHE A 66 3.86 -12.91 -0.67
CA PHE A 66 4.87 -12.48 0.29
C PHE A 66 4.25 -11.97 1.60
N VAL A 67 3.24 -11.10 1.50
CA VAL A 67 2.51 -10.57 2.66
C VAL A 67 1.88 -11.69 3.50
N SER A 68 1.17 -12.62 2.86
CA SER A 68 0.56 -13.77 3.54
C SER A 68 1.59 -14.72 4.18
N SER A 69 2.81 -14.80 3.63
CA SER A 69 3.89 -15.62 4.19
C SER A 69 4.51 -15.04 5.46
N ILE A 70 4.41 -13.71 5.67
CA ILE A 70 4.90 -13.05 6.88
C ILE A 70 3.80 -12.97 7.94
N VAL A 71 2.56 -12.72 7.51
CA VAL A 71 1.41 -12.54 8.40
C VAL A 71 0.22 -13.31 7.84
N ALA A 72 -0.11 -14.43 8.47
CA ALA A 72 -1.09 -15.39 7.94
C ALA A 72 -2.52 -14.84 7.91
N ASP A 73 -2.89 -13.98 8.85
CA ASP A 73 -4.20 -13.32 8.93
C ASP A 73 -4.28 -12.02 8.13
N SER A 74 -3.32 -11.77 7.23
CA SER A 74 -3.33 -10.58 6.41
C SER A 74 -4.25 -10.70 5.20
N GLN A 75 -4.93 -9.61 4.87
CA GLN A 75 -5.77 -9.44 3.70
C GLN A 75 -5.26 -8.27 2.87
N VAL A 76 -5.13 -8.46 1.55
CA VAL A 76 -4.64 -7.43 0.63
C VAL A 76 -5.76 -7.01 -0.32
N THR A 77 -6.26 -5.79 -0.15
CA THR A 77 -7.42 -5.26 -0.88
C THR A 77 -7.04 -4.05 -1.71
N LEU A 78 -7.46 -4.00 -2.98
CA LEU A 78 -7.36 -2.80 -3.81
C LEU A 78 -8.39 -1.77 -3.32
N ILE A 79 -7.92 -0.59 -2.93
CA ILE A 79 -8.77 0.47 -2.38
C ILE A 79 -9.05 1.55 -3.44
N GLN A 80 -8.06 1.87 -4.27
CA GLN A 80 -8.21 2.84 -5.34
C GLN A 80 -7.30 2.49 -6.51
N ALA A 81 -7.86 2.45 -7.71
CA ALA A 81 -7.10 2.26 -8.94
C ALA A 81 -6.78 3.59 -9.63
N ALA A 82 -5.72 3.59 -10.43
CA ALA A 82 -5.38 4.67 -11.37
C ALA A 82 -5.24 6.07 -10.74
N LEU A 83 -4.83 6.12 -9.46
CA LEU A 83 -4.72 7.34 -8.68
C LEU A 83 -3.46 8.14 -9.04
N LYS A 84 -3.61 9.44 -9.21
CA LYS A 84 -2.48 10.35 -9.47
C LYS A 84 -1.87 10.78 -8.15
N ASN A 85 -0.54 10.67 -8.03
CA ASN A 85 0.26 11.16 -6.89
C ASN A 85 -0.37 10.85 -5.50
N PRO A 86 -0.54 9.57 -5.15
CA PRO A 86 -1.25 9.18 -3.94
C PRO A 86 -0.49 9.59 -2.66
N VAL A 87 -1.23 10.07 -1.66
CA VAL A 87 -0.82 10.14 -0.26
C VAL A 87 -1.30 8.87 0.44
N LEU A 88 -0.39 7.98 0.82
CA LEU A 88 -0.75 6.65 1.32
C LEU A 88 -1.24 6.67 2.77
N ALA A 89 -0.57 7.43 3.65
CA ALA A 89 -0.89 7.50 5.08
C ALA A 89 -2.32 7.98 5.37
N GLN A 90 -2.88 8.85 4.52
CA GLN A 90 -4.17 9.49 4.71
C GLN A 90 -5.03 9.39 3.44
N PHE A 91 -5.88 8.37 3.36
CA PHE A 91 -6.71 8.14 2.17
C PHE A 91 -7.60 9.35 1.80
N ARG A 92 -8.08 10.08 2.80
CA ARG A 92 -8.86 11.32 2.62
C ARG A 92 -8.16 12.35 1.72
N CYS A 93 -6.83 12.35 1.69
CA CYS A 93 -6.03 13.28 0.90
C CYS A 93 -6.05 12.97 -0.59
N ASN A 94 -6.44 11.76 -0.96
CA ASN A 94 -6.55 11.32 -2.34
C ASN A 94 -7.89 11.68 -2.99
N ILE A 95 -8.81 12.29 -2.23
CA ILE A 95 -10.09 12.77 -2.73
C ILE A 95 -9.90 14.21 -3.17
N GLU A 96 -9.62 14.41 -4.46
CA GLU A 96 -9.28 15.72 -5.04
C GLU A 96 -10.31 16.80 -4.68
N SER A 97 -11.61 16.47 -4.71
CA SER A 97 -12.70 17.42 -4.44
C SER A 97 -12.73 17.99 -3.01
N ARG A 98 -11.90 17.48 -2.09
CA ARG A 98 -11.80 17.98 -0.71
C ARG A 98 -10.85 19.16 -0.56
N TYR A 99 -10.15 19.52 -1.63
CA TYR A 99 -9.13 20.58 -1.61
C TYR A 99 -9.54 21.72 -2.52
N THR A 100 -9.61 22.93 -1.97
CA THR A 100 -9.64 24.17 -2.72
C THR A 100 -8.24 24.76 -2.66
N ILE A 101 -7.60 24.93 -3.80
CA ILE A 101 -6.26 25.52 -3.94
C ILE A 101 -6.41 26.97 -4.38
#